data_AF-A0A6I2M9G6-F1
#
_entry.id   AF-A0A6I2M9G6-F1
#
_cell.length_a   1.000
_cell.length_b   1.000
_cell.length_c   1.000
_cell.angle_alpha   90.00
_cell.angle_beta   90.00
_cell.angle_gamma   90.00
#
_symmetry.space_group_name_H-M   'P 1'
#
loop_
_entity.id
_entity.type
_entity.pdbx_description
1 polymer ?
#
loop_
_entity_poly.entity_id
_entity_poly.type
_entity_poly.pdbx_seq_one_letter_code
_entity_poly.pdbx_strand_id
1 'polypeptide(L)'
;MKNTYFTSYFPLISILLFSTSFSISTVMMVLKVLKRLGIYGGMLEFFSENGIKLSLFIVFALIYFMIFSALKLIADTVTELSLLFFSKDVNGESLKKIRLGSAFYLLAAALSLLLVQYGIGIFAVFLLATLCYFIFAVYQFSFFLTSFSLIGLVLFHVLFWSIFLFGILYICMRLYNSLMASLPV
;
A
#
# COMPACT_ATOMS: atom_id res chain seq x y z
N MET A 1 -15.60 -23.17 12.64
CA MET A 1 -14.69 -23.81 11.67
C MET A 1 -13.95 -22.72 10.91
N LYS A 2 -12.72 -22.37 11.30
CA LYS A 2 -11.91 -21.34 10.60
C LYS A 2 -11.24 -21.99 9.40
N ASN A 3 -11.79 -21.79 8.20
CA ASN A 3 -11.16 -22.25 6.98
C ASN A 3 -9.95 -21.36 6.66
N THR A 4 -8.74 -21.87 6.89
CA THR A 4 -7.46 -21.20 6.64
C THR A 4 -7.32 -20.66 5.21
N TYR A 5 -8.00 -21.27 4.23
CA TYR A 5 -7.98 -20.82 2.85
C TYR A 5 -8.72 -19.49 2.68
N PHE A 6 -9.83 -19.25 3.39
CA PHE A 6 -10.62 -18.03 3.22
C PHE A 6 -9.86 -16.78 3.69
N THR A 7 -9.18 -16.86 4.84
CA THR A 7 -8.38 -15.75 5.37
C THR A 7 -7.09 -15.50 4.58
N SER A 8 -6.64 -16.48 3.77
CA SER A 8 -5.43 -16.33 2.96
C SER A 8 -5.63 -15.40 1.76
N TYR A 9 -6.88 -15.17 1.33
CA TYR A 9 -7.21 -14.25 0.24
C TYR A 9 -7.45 -12.80 0.70
N PHE A 10 -7.47 -12.53 2.01
CA PHE A 10 -7.72 -11.19 2.54
C PHE A 10 -6.72 -10.14 2.03
N PRO A 11 -5.40 -10.41 1.93
CA PRO A 11 -4.47 -9.47 1.36
C PRO A 11 -4.82 -9.11 -0.09
N LEU A 12 -5.14 -10.10 -0.92
CA LEU A 12 -5.49 -9.87 -2.33
C LEU A 12 -6.76 -9.01 -2.47
N ILE A 13 -7.80 -9.33 -1.69
CA ILE A 13 -9.06 -8.56 -1.71
C ILE A 13 -8.79 -7.12 -1.22
N SER A 14 -8.00 -6.95 -0.17
CA SER A 14 -7.62 -5.63 0.33
C SER A 14 -6.88 -4.81 -0.73
N ILE A 15 -5.92 -5.43 -1.43
CA ILE A 15 -5.18 -4.82 -2.53
C ILE A 15 -6.13 -4.36 -3.63
N LEU A 16 -7.07 -5.20 -4.06
CA LEU A 16 -8.05 -4.85 -5.10
C LEU A 16 -8.96 -3.67 -4.69
N LEU A 17 -9.45 -3.68 -3.45
CA LEU A 17 -10.33 -2.63 -2.92
C LEU A 17 -9.61 -1.29 -2.75
N PHE A 18 -8.38 -1.29 -2.21
CA PHE A 18 -7.57 -0.07 -2.14
C PHE A 18 -7.21 0.44 -3.54
N SER A 19 -6.81 -0.44 -4.45
CA SER A 19 -6.47 -0.06 -5.84
C SER A 19 -7.65 0.58 -6.55
N THR A 20 -8.85 0.04 -6.33
CA THR A 20 -10.09 0.60 -6.86
C THR A 20 -10.38 1.97 -6.27
N SER A 21 -10.29 2.12 -4.94
CA SER A 21 -10.57 3.38 -4.26
C SER A 21 -9.62 4.50 -4.68
N PHE A 22 -8.31 4.21 -4.70
CA PHE A 22 -7.29 5.15 -5.17
C PHE A 22 -7.44 5.45 -6.66
N SER A 23 -7.76 4.46 -7.50
CA SER A 23 -7.99 4.68 -8.93
C SER A 23 -9.15 5.64 -9.16
N ILE A 24 -10.31 5.42 -8.55
CA ILE A 24 -11.47 6.31 -8.73
C ILE A 24 -11.14 7.73 -8.26
N SER A 25 -10.50 7.87 -7.08
CA SER A 25 -10.08 9.19 -6.58
C SER A 25 -9.13 9.90 -7.54
N THR A 26 -8.17 9.16 -8.11
CA THR A 26 -7.16 9.71 -9.02
C THR A 26 -7.74 10.08 -10.37
N VAL A 27 -8.65 9.27 -10.91
CA VAL A 27 -9.41 9.59 -12.13
C VAL A 27 -10.15 10.91 -11.96
N MET A 28 -10.83 11.13 -10.82
CA MET A 28 -11.52 12.40 -10.55
C MET A 28 -10.56 13.60 -10.52
N MET A 29 -9.35 13.43 -9.97
CA MET A 29 -8.34 14.48 -9.94
C MET A 29 -7.75 14.76 -11.34
N VAL A 30 -7.37 13.72 -12.07
CA VAL A 30 -6.77 13.81 -13.40
C VAL A 30 -7.75 14.41 -14.40
N LEU A 31 -9.03 14.05 -14.35
CA LEU A 31 -10.04 14.66 -15.22
C LEU A 31 -10.17 16.16 -15.00
N LYS A 32 -10.08 16.64 -13.75
CA LYS A 32 -10.07 18.09 -13.46
C LYS A 32 -8.86 18.77 -14.11
N VAL A 33 -7.69 18.14 -14.03
CA VAL A 33 -6.45 18.65 -14.65
C VAL A 33 -6.57 18.66 -16.18
N LEU A 34 -7.02 17.57 -16.80
CA LEU A 34 -7.20 17.47 -18.26
C LEU A 34 -8.21 18.49 -18.77
N LYS A 35 -9.29 18.76 -18.03
CA LYS A 35 -10.26 19.82 -18.35
C LYS A 35 -9.64 21.21 -18.27
N ARG A 36 -8.88 21.48 -17.20
CA ARG A 36 -8.19 22.76 -17.01
C ARG A 36 -7.16 23.04 -18.10
N LEU A 37 -6.49 22.01 -18.62
CA LEU A 37 -5.50 22.11 -19.69
C LEU A 37 -6.10 22.11 -21.10
N GLY A 38 -7.42 21.98 -21.26
CA GLY A 38 -8.09 21.88 -22.56
C GLY A 38 -7.95 20.53 -23.28
N ILE A 39 -7.10 19.63 -22.78
CA ILE A 39 -6.82 18.30 -23.37
C ILE A 39 -8.08 17.43 -23.38
N TYR A 40 -8.93 17.54 -22.35
CA TYR A 40 -10.16 16.75 -22.25
C TYR A 40 -11.11 16.96 -23.44
N GLY A 41 -11.16 18.18 -24.00
CA GLY A 41 -11.98 18.48 -25.17
C GLY A 41 -11.52 17.70 -26.41
N GLY A 42 -10.22 17.71 -26.69
CA GLY A 42 -9.65 16.94 -27.80
C GLY A 42 -9.83 15.42 -27.63
N MET A 43 -9.80 14.90 -26.39
CA MET A 43 -10.06 13.48 -26.14
C MET A 43 -11.50 13.07 -26.48
N LEU A 44 -12.47 13.98 -26.29
CA LEU A 44 -13.88 13.72 -26.58
C LEU A 44 -14.19 13.58 -28.08
N GLU A 45 -13.29 14.05 -28.95
CA GLU A 45 -13.42 13.86 -30.40
C GLU A 45 -13.21 12.39 -30.81
N PHE A 46 -12.46 11.62 -30.00
CA PHE A 46 -12.11 10.23 -30.28
C PHE A 46 -12.81 9.22 -29.35
N PHE A 47 -13.14 9.63 -28.12
CA PHE A 47 -13.69 8.75 -27.08
C PHE A 47 -14.93 9.35 -26.44
N SER A 48 -15.85 8.48 -26.00
CA SER A 48 -16.96 8.92 -25.14
C SER A 48 -16.45 9.30 -23.75
N GLU A 49 -17.20 10.15 -23.04
CA GLU A 49 -16.86 10.53 -21.65
C GLU A 49 -16.68 9.31 -20.73
N ASN A 50 -17.56 8.30 -20.88
CA ASN A 50 -17.45 7.06 -20.12
C ASN A 50 -16.25 6.22 -20.58
N GLY A 51 -15.92 6.23 -21.87
CA GLY A 51 -14.72 5.58 -22.40
C GLY A 51 -13.45 6.16 -21.77
N ILE A 52 -13.31 7.48 -21.73
CA ILE A 52 -12.16 8.16 -21.11
C ILE A 52 -12.04 7.78 -19.62
N LYS A 53 -13.15 7.88 -18.88
CA LYS A 53 -13.19 7.52 -17.45
C LYS A 53 -12.77 6.07 -17.21
N LEU A 54 -13.31 5.14 -17.98
CA LEU A 54 -13.04 3.72 -17.85
C LEU A 54 -11.57 3.39 -18.18
N SER A 55 -11.05 3.95 -19.28
CA SER A 55 -9.65 3.77 -19.66
C SER A 55 -8.69 4.28 -18.59
N LEU A 56 -8.90 5.49 -18.07
CA LEU A 56 -8.09 6.02 -16.97
C LEU A 56 -8.22 5.16 -15.71
N PHE A 57 -9.43 4.71 -15.38
CA PHE A 57 -9.66 3.84 -14.23
C PHE A 57 -8.86 2.54 -14.34
N ILE A 58 -8.88 1.86 -15.49
CA ILE A 58 -8.15 0.61 -15.71
C ILE A 58 -6.64 0.83 -15.54
N VAL A 59 -6.10 1.88 -16.15
CA VAL A 59 -4.66 2.21 -16.06
C VAL A 59 -4.25 2.48 -14.61
N PHE A 60 -4.99 3.36 -13.91
CA PHE A 60 -4.65 3.66 -12.51
C PHE A 60 -4.90 2.48 -11.57
N ALA A 61 -5.95 1.68 -11.79
CA ALA A 61 -6.21 0.49 -11.00
C ALA A 61 -5.05 -0.52 -11.13
N LEU A 62 -4.51 -0.69 -12.34
CA LEU A 62 -3.36 -1.56 -12.58
C LEU A 62 -2.10 -1.03 -11.89
N ILE A 63 -1.81 0.28 -12.01
CA ILE A 63 -0.67 0.91 -11.34
C ILE A 63 -0.75 0.72 -9.82
N TYR A 64 -1.90 1.04 -9.21
CA TYR A 64 -2.07 0.87 -7.76
C TYR A 64 -2.00 -0.59 -7.34
N PHE A 65 -2.58 -1.51 -8.12
CA PHE A 65 -2.49 -2.94 -7.86
C PHE A 65 -1.03 -3.41 -7.82
N MET A 66 -0.21 -2.97 -8.78
CA MET A 66 1.22 -3.28 -8.80
C MET A 66 1.96 -2.70 -7.60
N ILE A 67 1.70 -1.44 -7.24
CA ILE A 67 2.33 -0.78 -6.08
C ILE A 67 2.01 -1.54 -4.79
N PHE A 68 0.73 -1.84 -4.53
CA PHE A 68 0.32 -2.56 -3.32
C PHE A 68 0.82 -4.00 -3.31
N SER A 69 0.84 -4.68 -4.45
CA SER A 69 1.38 -6.04 -4.57
C SER A 69 2.89 -6.07 -4.27
N ALA A 70 3.64 -5.08 -4.79
CA ALA A 70 5.06 -4.94 -4.51
C ALA A 70 5.32 -4.62 -3.03
N LEU A 71 4.57 -3.67 -2.44
CA LEU A 71 4.66 -3.35 -1.01
C LEU A 71 4.39 -4.58 -0.13
N LYS A 72 3.36 -5.38 -0.47
CA LYS A 72 3.05 -6.62 0.23
C LYS A 72 4.19 -7.62 0.14
N LEU A 73 4.76 -7.82 -1.05
CA LEU A 73 5.89 -8.73 -1.25
C LEU A 73 7.09 -8.31 -0.40
N ILE A 74 7.46 -7.03 -0.44
CA ILE A 74 8.56 -6.48 0.37
C ILE A 74 8.26 -6.67 1.86
N ALA A 75 7.04 -6.37 2.31
CA ALA A 75 6.64 -6.52 3.70
C ALA A 75 6.74 -7.97 4.20
N ASP A 76 6.30 -8.94 3.40
CA ASP A 76 6.44 -10.36 3.73
C ASP A 76 7.91 -10.75 3.84
N THR A 77 8.74 -10.36 2.87
CA THR A 77 10.19 -10.65 2.88
C THR A 77 10.89 -10.04 4.08
N VAL A 78 10.58 -8.79 4.43
CA VAL A 78 11.15 -8.11 5.61
C VAL A 78 10.72 -8.81 6.89
N THR A 79 9.45 -9.23 6.98
CA THR A 79 8.92 -9.95 8.13
C THR A 79 9.61 -11.31 8.29
N GLU A 80 9.71 -12.09 7.21
CA GLU A 80 10.39 -13.39 7.20
C GLU A 80 11.87 -13.26 7.56
N LEU A 81 12.57 -12.27 6.99
CA LEU A 81 13.98 -12.00 7.28
C LEU A 81 14.18 -11.58 8.75
N SER A 82 13.29 -10.75 9.28
CA SER A 82 13.33 -10.38 10.70
C SER A 82 13.13 -11.59 11.62
N LEU A 83 12.24 -12.52 11.25
CA LEU A 83 12.03 -13.74 12.02
C LEU A 83 13.21 -14.69 11.91
N LEU A 84 13.86 -14.76 10.74
CA LEU A 84 15.08 -15.55 10.57
C LEU A 84 16.19 -15.07 11.52
N PHE A 85 16.35 -13.76 11.69
CA PHE A 85 17.40 -13.21 12.55
C PHE A 85 17.08 -13.24 14.03
N PHE A 86 15.81 -13.06 14.41
CA PHE A 86 15.43 -12.82 15.80
C PHE A 86 14.61 -13.96 16.42
N SER A 87 13.95 -14.81 15.64
CA SER A 87 13.16 -15.94 16.14
C SER A 87 13.96 -17.22 16.28
N LYS A 88 13.65 -18.03 17.30
CA LYS A 88 14.11 -19.42 17.42
C LYS A 88 13.10 -20.42 16.86
N ASP A 89 11.99 -19.94 16.29
CA ASP A 89 10.92 -20.76 15.74
C ASP A 89 11.34 -21.40 14.41
N VAL A 90 11.62 -22.69 14.45
CA VAL A 90 12.02 -23.50 13.28
C VAL A 90 10.79 -23.93 12.46
N ASN A 91 9.59 -23.93 13.05
CA ASN A 91 8.37 -24.51 12.45
C ASN A 91 7.44 -23.46 11.82
N GLY A 92 7.73 -22.17 11.97
CA GLY A 92 6.95 -21.08 11.37
C GLY A 92 5.54 -20.90 11.96
N GLU A 93 5.33 -21.30 13.21
CA GLU A 93 4.04 -21.12 13.88
C GLU A 93 3.71 -19.64 14.13
N SER A 94 4.74 -18.84 14.37
CA SER A 94 4.65 -17.38 14.52
C SER A 94 4.08 -16.68 13.28
N LEU A 95 4.44 -17.12 12.07
CA LEU A 95 3.87 -16.63 10.79
C LEU A 95 2.38 -16.95 10.64
N LYS A 96 1.93 -18.12 11.09
CA LYS A 96 0.51 -18.52 10.98
C LYS A 96 -0.40 -17.65 11.86
N LYS A 97 0.08 -17.20 13.01
CA LYS A 97 -0.71 -16.37 13.95
C LYS A 97 -0.90 -14.94 13.46
N ILE A 98 0.02 -14.42 12.65
CA ILE A 98 -0.05 -13.06 12.10
C ILE A 98 -0.98 -12.94 10.90
N ARG A 99 -1.32 -14.06 10.23
CA ARG A 99 -2.27 -14.05 9.10
C ARG A 99 -3.62 -13.41 9.44
N LEU A 100 -4.05 -13.45 10.70
CA LEU A 100 -5.27 -12.77 11.16
C LEU A 100 -5.18 -11.24 11.08
N GLY A 101 -3.97 -10.67 11.12
CA GLY A 101 -3.73 -9.24 10.98
C GLY A 101 -4.14 -8.69 9.60
N SER A 102 -4.27 -9.55 8.59
CA SER A 102 -4.79 -9.13 7.27
C SER A 102 -6.22 -8.60 7.31
N ALA A 103 -6.99 -8.91 8.36
CA ALA A 103 -8.34 -8.37 8.56
C ALA A 103 -8.35 -6.84 8.77
N PHE A 104 -7.30 -6.26 9.36
CA PHE A 104 -7.19 -4.80 9.51
C PHE A 104 -7.16 -4.11 8.15
N TYR A 105 -6.37 -4.64 7.21
CA TYR A 105 -6.31 -4.13 5.85
C TYR A 105 -7.64 -4.33 5.10
N LEU A 106 -8.33 -5.45 5.31
CA LEU A 106 -9.60 -5.71 4.63
C LEU A 106 -10.70 -4.72 5.06
N LEU A 107 -10.83 -4.48 6.37
CA LEU A 107 -11.80 -3.51 6.91
C LEU A 107 -11.47 -2.09 6.45
N ALA A 108 -10.18 -1.71 6.51
CA ALA A 108 -9.73 -0.41 6.04
C ALA A 108 -9.93 -0.24 4.53
N ALA A 109 -9.73 -1.28 3.73
CA ALA A 109 -9.95 -1.24 2.29
C ALA A 109 -11.43 -1.09 1.95
N ALA A 110 -12.33 -1.77 2.68
CA ALA A 110 -13.77 -1.58 2.55
C ALA A 110 -14.19 -0.15 2.92
N LEU A 111 -13.67 0.38 4.04
CA LEU A 111 -13.91 1.76 4.46
C LEU A 111 -13.38 2.78 3.43
N SER A 112 -12.27 2.46 2.76
CA SER A 112 -11.66 3.35 1.77
C SER A 112 -12.56 3.64 0.56
N LEU A 113 -13.48 2.74 0.22
CA LEU A 113 -14.46 2.96 -0.85
C LEU A 113 -15.44 4.09 -0.52
N LEU A 114 -15.76 4.29 0.76
CA LEU A 114 -16.62 5.39 1.21
C LEU A 114 -15.89 6.74 1.17
N LEU A 115 -14.56 6.73 1.09
CA LEU A 115 -13.69 7.90 1.12
C LEU A 115 -13.17 8.30 -0.27
N VAL A 116 -13.72 7.72 -1.34
CA VAL A 116 -13.25 7.96 -2.72
C VAL A 116 -13.27 9.43 -3.14
N GLN A 117 -14.17 10.24 -2.59
CA GLN A 117 -14.20 11.68 -2.82
C GLN A 117 -13.03 12.44 -2.17
N TYR A 118 -12.42 11.85 -1.13
CA TYR A 118 -11.35 12.42 -0.32
C TYR A 118 -10.09 11.57 -0.45
N GLY A 119 -9.32 11.76 -1.52
CA GLY A 119 -8.11 10.96 -1.78
C GLY A 119 -7.10 10.92 -0.61
N ILE A 120 -6.95 12.03 0.12
CA ILE A 120 -6.12 12.09 1.33
C ILE A 120 -6.68 11.18 2.43
N GLY A 121 -8.01 11.07 2.55
CA GLY A 121 -8.68 10.19 3.50
C GLY A 121 -8.40 8.71 3.23
N ILE A 122 -8.37 8.28 1.96
CA ILE A 122 -8.00 6.91 1.57
C ILE A 122 -6.58 6.60 2.05
N PHE A 123 -5.64 7.53 1.81
CA PHE A 123 -4.24 7.39 2.26
C PHE A 123 -4.11 7.35 3.78
N ALA A 124 -4.83 8.20 4.50
CA ALA A 124 -4.84 8.19 5.96
C ALA A 124 -5.37 6.87 6.53
N VAL A 125 -6.45 6.32 5.96
CA VAL A 125 -7.01 5.02 6.37
C VAL A 125 -6.04 3.88 6.10
N PHE A 126 -5.34 3.89 4.96
CA PHE A 126 -4.30 2.91 4.66
C PHE A 126 -3.17 2.95 5.71
N LEU A 127 -2.64 4.14 6.02
CA LEU A 127 -1.58 4.32 7.03
C LEU A 127 -2.04 3.88 8.43
N LEU A 128 -3.28 4.19 8.81
CA LEU A 128 -3.86 3.78 10.09
C LEU A 128 -3.99 2.25 10.16
N ALA A 129 -4.42 1.59 9.09
CA ALA A 129 -4.44 0.13 9.02
C ALA A 129 -3.02 -0.46 9.16
N THR A 130 -2.02 0.14 8.52
CA THR A 130 -0.62 -0.29 8.65
C THR A 130 -0.11 -0.15 10.08
N LEU A 131 -0.44 0.96 10.75
CA LEU A 131 -0.07 1.17 12.16
C LEU A 131 -0.76 0.15 13.07
N CYS A 132 -2.07 -0.06 12.91
CA CYS A 132 -2.81 -1.08 13.66
C CYS A 132 -2.25 -2.49 13.45
N TYR A 133 -1.94 -2.84 12.20
CA TYR A 133 -1.29 -4.11 11.85
C TYR A 133 0.08 -4.25 12.52
N PHE A 134 0.90 -3.20 12.48
CA PHE A 134 2.24 -3.21 13.10
C PHE A 134 2.15 -3.42 14.62
N ILE A 135 1.28 -2.68 15.32
CA ILE A 135 1.06 -2.85 16.76
C ILE A 135 0.58 -4.28 17.06
N PHE A 136 -0.38 -4.80 16.28
CA PHE A 136 -0.85 -6.17 16.42
C PHE A 136 0.26 -7.21 16.20
N ALA A 137 1.11 -7.03 15.19
CA ALA A 137 2.21 -7.93 14.89
C ALA A 137 3.23 -7.95 16.03
N VAL A 138 3.63 -6.78 16.55
CA VAL A 138 4.54 -6.68 17.70
C VAL A 138 3.95 -7.33 18.95
N TYR A 139 2.66 -7.08 19.22
CA TYR A 139 1.96 -7.73 20.32
C TYR A 139 1.96 -9.25 20.16
N GLN A 140 1.68 -9.78 18.97
CA GLN A 140 1.73 -11.22 18.74
C GLN A 140 3.14 -11.80 18.90
N PHE A 141 4.17 -11.12 18.43
CA PHE A 141 5.55 -11.57 18.58
C PHE A 141 6.00 -11.60 20.05
N SER A 142 5.44 -10.74 20.91
CA SER A 142 5.78 -10.72 22.34
C SER A 142 5.48 -12.01 23.09
N PHE A 143 4.55 -12.83 22.58
CA PHE A 143 4.24 -14.14 23.18
C PHE A 143 5.27 -15.23 22.85
N PHE A 144 6.08 -15.06 21.80
CA PHE A 144 6.97 -16.10 21.28
C PHE A 144 8.45 -15.72 21.32
N LEU A 145 8.75 -14.43 21.44
CA LEU A 145 10.11 -13.89 21.43
C LEU A 145 10.51 -13.40 22.82
N THR A 146 11.80 -13.54 23.13
CA THR A 146 12.38 -12.89 24.30
C THR A 146 12.38 -11.36 24.11
N SER A 147 12.41 -10.60 25.21
CA SER A 147 12.40 -9.12 25.14
C SER A 147 13.51 -8.56 24.25
N PHE A 148 14.71 -9.16 24.29
CA PHE A 148 15.84 -8.72 23.46
C PHE A 148 15.61 -8.97 21.97
N SER A 149 15.10 -10.15 21.61
CA SER A 149 14.75 -10.51 20.24
C SER A 149 13.64 -9.62 19.68
N LEU A 150 12.62 -9.32 20.49
CA LEU A 150 11.53 -8.43 20.10
C LEU A 150 12.00 -7.00 19.83
N ILE A 151 12.89 -6.45 20.67
CA ILE A 151 13.50 -5.14 20.43
C ILE A 151 14.26 -5.14 19.10
N GLY A 152 15.05 -6.19 18.84
CA GLY A 152 15.77 -6.36 17.58
C GLY A 152 14.83 -6.39 16.37
N LEU A 153 13.73 -7.15 16.44
CA LEU A 153 12.73 -7.24 15.39
C LEU A 153 12.06 -5.88 15.10
N VAL A 154 11.67 -5.15 16.15
CA VAL A 154 11.06 -3.82 16.03
C VAL A 154 12.04 -2.83 15.40
N LEU A 155 13.27 -2.77 15.90
CA LEU A 155 14.31 -1.90 15.35
C LEU A 155 14.59 -2.22 13.88
N PHE A 156 14.66 -3.50 13.52
CA PHE A 156 14.86 -3.93 12.14
C PHE A 156 13.77 -3.41 11.21
N HIS A 157 12.49 -3.55 11.60
CA HIS A 157 11.38 -3.04 10.80
C HIS A 157 11.42 -1.52 10.67
N VAL A 158 11.61 -0.80 11.79
CA VAL A 158 11.64 0.67 11.77
C VAL A 158 12.78 1.19 10.91
N LEU A 159 13.98 0.62 11.04
CA LEU A 159 15.14 1.00 10.23
C LEU A 159 14.93 0.69 8.75
N PHE A 160 14.47 -0.53 8.42
CA PHE A 160 14.23 -0.92 7.04
C PHE A 160 13.23 0.03 6.36
N TRP A 161 12.06 0.24 6.98
CA TRP A 161 11.02 1.09 6.38
C TRP A 161 11.42 2.56 6.34
N SER A 162 12.20 3.05 7.32
CA SER A 162 12.75 4.41 7.28
C SER A 162 13.73 4.58 6.12
N ILE A 163 14.71 3.68 5.98
CA ILE A 163 15.69 3.72 4.88
C ILE A 163 14.99 3.61 3.52
N PHE A 164 14.01 2.70 3.40
CA PHE A 164 13.24 2.53 2.17
C PHE A 164 12.48 3.81 1.81
N LEU A 165 11.75 4.40 2.76
CA LEU A 165 10.98 5.63 2.53
C LEU A 165 11.89 6.82 2.20
N PHE A 166 12.92 7.07 3.01
CA PHE A 166 13.84 8.18 2.78
C PHE A 166 14.64 7.99 1.49
N GLY A 167 15.00 6.76 1.14
CA GLY A 167 15.65 6.44 -0.13
C GLY A 167 14.79 6.81 -1.33
N ILE A 168 13.50 6.45 -1.31
CA ILE A 168 12.55 6.82 -2.37
C ILE A 168 12.38 8.35 -2.44
N LEU A 169 12.15 9.01 -1.29
CA LEU A 169 11.99 10.47 -1.24
C LEU A 169 13.22 11.21 -1.79
N TYR A 170 14.42 10.75 -1.42
CA TYR A 170 15.67 11.30 -1.92
C TYR A 170 15.79 11.18 -3.45
N ILE A 171 15.46 10.01 -4.02
CA ILE A 171 15.48 9.79 -5.47
C ILE A 171 14.46 10.72 -6.15
N CYS A 172 13.23 10.81 -5.61
CA CYS A 172 12.20 11.70 -6.16
C CYS A 172 12.62 13.18 -6.15
N MET A 173 13.21 13.65 -5.04
CA MET A 173 13.74 15.02 -4.94
C MET A 173 14.86 15.26 -5.95
N ARG A 174 15.76 14.30 -6.12
CA ARG A 174 16.86 14.39 -7.09
C ARG A 174 16.35 14.44 -8.53
N LEU A 175 15.36 13.60 -8.87
CA LEU A 175 14.71 13.62 -10.19
C LEU A 175 14.01 14.96 -10.45
N TYR A 176 13.26 15.46 -9.47
CA TYR A 176 12.62 16.77 -9.56
C TYR A 176 13.64 17.89 -9.80
N ASN A 177 14.71 17.95 -9.01
CA ASN A 177 15.76 18.95 -9.17
C ASN A 177 16.46 18.84 -10.54
N SER A 178 16.71 17.62 -11.01
CA SER A 178 17.31 17.39 -12.33
C SER A 178 16.40 17.85 -13.47
N LEU A 179 15.09 17.65 -13.35
CA LEU A 179 14.12 18.13 -14.33
C LEU A 179 14.04 19.65 -14.33
N MET A 180 14.00 20.28 -13.15
CA MET A 180 13.99 21.75 -13.04
C MET A 180 15.26 22.38 -13.60
N ALA A 181 16.43 21.78 -13.38
CA ALA A 181 17.68 22.23 -13.97
C ALA A 181 17.75 22.07 -15.49
N SER A 182 16.96 21.14 -16.07
CA SER A 182 16.90 20.91 -17.53
C SER A 182 15.94 21.84 -18.26
N LEU A 183 15.02 22.49 -17.56
CA LEU A 183 14.14 23.48 -18.16
C LEU A 183 14.94 24.76 -18.43
N PRO A 184 14.84 25.36 -19.64
CA PRO A 184 15.38 26.67 -19.89
C PRO A 184 14.51 27.68 -19.14
N VAL A 185 14.90 27.99 -17.90
CA VAL A 185 14.35 29.10 -17.11
C VAL A 185 15.15 30.37 -17.39
#